data_AF-A0AAP0HP33-F1
#
_entry.id   AF-A0AAP0HP33-F1
#
_cell.length_a   1.000
_cell.length_b   1.000
_cell.length_c   1.000
_cell.angle_alpha   90.00
_cell.angle_beta   90.00
_cell.angle_gamma   90.00
#
_symmetry.space_group_name_H-M   'P 1'
#
loop_
_entity.id
_entity.type
_entity.pdbx_description
1 polymer ?
#
loop_
_entity_poly.entity_id
_entity_poly.type
_entity_poly.pdbx_seq_one_letter_code
_entity_poly.pdbx_strand_id
1 'polypeptide(L)'
;MAASTHQINLSSSQWIGQQQSLNRRRRGSSSAAPLVTFRRRSSAAAPIRAGSYTEELVQTAKSIASPGRGILAIDESNATCGKRLASIGLENTETNRQAYRQLLLTTPGLGEYISGAILFEETLYQSTTNGKKFVDCLKDEKIVPGIKVDKGLVPLPGSNNESWCQGLDGLASRSAEYYKQGARFAKWRTVVSIPCGPSALAVKEAAWGLARYAAISQDNGLVPIVEPEILLDGDHSIDRTLEVAEKVWSEVFFYLAENNVVFEGILLKPSMVTPGAEHKEKASPETIAKYTLTMLKRRVPPAVPGIMFLSGGQSEVEATLNLNAMNQSPNPWHVSFSYARALQNTVLKTWQGRPENAEAGQKALLIRAKANSLAQLGRYSAEGESEEARKGMFVKGYTY
;
A
#
# COMPACT_ATOMS: atom_id res chain seq x y z
N MET A 1 29.11 -58.02 -19.61
CA MET A 1 27.84 -57.36 -19.23
C MET A 1 27.65 -56.19 -20.18
N ALA A 2 26.65 -56.30 -21.06
CA ALA A 2 26.45 -55.44 -22.22
C ALA A 2 25.78 -54.11 -21.86
N ALA A 3 26.23 -53.02 -22.49
CA ALA A 3 25.66 -51.69 -22.37
C ALA A 3 24.48 -51.53 -23.34
N SER A 4 23.29 -51.24 -22.81
CA SER A 4 22.09 -50.92 -23.58
C SER A 4 22.06 -49.42 -23.90
N THR A 5 22.08 -49.09 -25.18
CA THR A 5 21.83 -47.73 -25.71
C THR A 5 20.46 -47.74 -26.39
N HIS A 6 19.53 -46.92 -25.91
CA HIS A 6 18.23 -46.72 -26.55
C HIS A 6 18.37 -45.76 -27.74
N GLN A 7 18.18 -46.29 -28.95
CA GLN A 7 17.99 -45.51 -30.17
C GLN A 7 16.55 -44.98 -30.23
N ILE A 8 16.40 -43.67 -30.36
CA ILE A 8 15.11 -43.02 -30.64
C ILE A 8 14.91 -43.00 -32.16
N ASN A 9 13.86 -43.68 -32.62
CA ASN A 9 13.49 -43.81 -34.02
C ASN A 9 12.64 -42.61 -34.47
N LEU A 10 13.20 -41.73 -35.30
CA LEU A 10 12.54 -40.56 -35.88
C LEU A 10 11.91 -40.94 -37.24
N SER A 11 10.75 -41.60 -37.21
CA SER A 11 9.97 -41.87 -38.43
C SER A 11 8.46 -41.89 -38.19
N SER A 12 7.89 -40.75 -37.80
CA SER A 12 6.46 -40.47 -37.96
C SER A 12 6.15 -38.98 -37.76
N SER A 13 6.40 -38.17 -38.78
CA SER A 13 5.80 -36.83 -38.87
C SER A 13 5.44 -36.52 -40.31
N GLN A 14 4.16 -36.68 -40.62
CA GLN A 14 3.53 -36.32 -41.89
C GLN A 14 3.30 -34.81 -41.97
N TRP A 15 4.36 -33.99 -42.09
CA TRP A 15 4.18 -32.55 -42.36
C TRP A 15 5.32 -31.90 -43.15
N ILE A 16 6.04 -32.65 -43.99
CA ILE A 16 6.98 -32.04 -44.95
C ILE A 16 6.96 -32.86 -46.24
N GLY A 17 6.34 -32.33 -47.29
CA GLY A 17 6.47 -32.89 -48.63
C GLY A 17 5.36 -32.51 -49.59
N GLN A 18 5.48 -31.35 -50.24
CA GLN A 18 5.04 -31.17 -51.62
C GLN A 18 5.65 -29.89 -52.21
N GLN A 19 6.86 -30.01 -52.73
CA GLN A 19 7.36 -29.16 -53.81
C GLN A 19 6.91 -29.82 -55.13
N GLN A 20 6.03 -29.15 -55.88
CA GLN A 20 5.77 -29.50 -57.28
C GLN A 20 5.85 -28.27 -58.18
N SER A 21 6.77 -28.40 -59.14
CA SER A 21 6.81 -27.88 -60.51
C SER A 21 6.46 -26.41 -60.79
N LEU A 22 7.52 -25.65 -61.06
CA LEU A 22 7.53 -24.48 -61.93
C LEU A 22 6.97 -24.84 -63.31
N ASN A 23 5.85 -24.23 -63.71
CA ASN A 23 5.48 -24.14 -65.12
C ASN A 23 5.09 -22.71 -65.50
N ARG A 24 5.85 -22.19 -66.46
CA ARG A 24 5.90 -20.81 -66.92
C ARG A 24 4.86 -20.63 -68.04
N ARG A 25 3.80 -19.84 -67.81
CA ARG A 25 3.01 -19.25 -68.91
C ARG A 25 2.75 -17.77 -68.64
N ARG A 26 3.40 -16.92 -69.45
CA ARG A 26 3.09 -15.50 -69.61
C ARG A 26 1.75 -15.34 -70.32
N ARG A 27 0.90 -14.43 -69.85
CA ARG A 27 0.09 -13.50 -70.65
C ARG A 27 -0.69 -12.54 -69.74
N GLY A 28 -0.70 -11.26 -70.09
CA GLY A 28 -1.84 -10.36 -69.87
C GLY A 28 -1.76 -9.44 -68.66
N SER A 29 -1.54 -8.17 -68.93
CA SER A 29 -1.66 -7.01 -68.06
C SER A 29 -3.01 -6.87 -67.34
N SER A 30 -3.00 -6.58 -66.05
CA SER A 30 -3.56 -5.34 -65.49
C SER A 30 -3.09 -5.18 -64.04
N SER A 31 -2.58 -4.00 -63.72
CA SER A 31 -2.17 -3.61 -62.37
C SER A 31 -3.41 -3.31 -61.53
N ALA A 32 -3.78 -4.24 -60.66
CA ALA A 32 -4.63 -3.95 -59.51
C ALA A 32 -3.78 -4.17 -58.25
N ALA A 33 -3.36 -3.08 -57.61
CA ALA A 33 -2.78 -3.14 -56.29
C ALA A 33 -3.78 -3.83 -55.34
N PRO A 34 -3.36 -4.77 -54.48
CA PRO A 34 -4.25 -5.31 -53.48
C PRO A 34 -4.62 -4.16 -52.53
N LEU A 35 -5.89 -3.76 -52.54
CA LEU A 35 -6.44 -2.89 -51.53
C LEU A 35 -6.28 -3.64 -50.20
N VAL A 36 -5.31 -3.22 -49.38
CA VAL A 36 -5.23 -3.64 -47.99
C VAL A 36 -6.44 -3.02 -47.31
N THR A 37 -7.54 -3.76 -47.27
CA THR A 37 -8.67 -3.41 -46.41
C THR A 37 -8.18 -3.55 -44.99
N PHE A 38 -7.79 -2.43 -44.37
CA PHE A 38 -7.76 -2.34 -42.93
C PHE A 38 -9.16 -2.69 -42.44
N ARG A 39 -9.34 -3.89 -41.89
CA ARG A 39 -10.43 -4.11 -40.95
C ARG A 39 -10.21 -3.06 -39.88
N ARG A 40 -11.00 -1.99 -39.91
CA ARG A 40 -11.25 -1.14 -38.75
C ARG A 40 -11.63 -2.14 -37.66
N ARG A 41 -10.70 -2.48 -36.76
CA ARG A 41 -11.11 -2.97 -35.45
C ARG A 41 -12.10 -1.92 -35.00
N SER A 42 -13.36 -2.31 -34.78
CA SER A 42 -14.26 -1.42 -34.08
C SER A 42 -13.47 -0.95 -32.87
N SER A 43 -13.35 0.36 -32.70
CA SER A 43 -13.03 0.88 -31.40
C SER A 43 -14.16 0.35 -30.54
N ALA A 44 -13.95 -0.80 -29.87
CA ALA A 44 -14.65 -1.07 -28.65
C ALA A 44 -14.30 0.17 -27.83
N ALA A 45 -15.23 1.12 -27.80
CA ALA A 45 -15.14 2.25 -26.90
C ALA A 45 -14.87 1.59 -25.56
N ALA A 46 -13.66 1.76 -25.02
CA ALA A 46 -13.35 1.27 -23.70
C ALA A 46 -14.45 1.87 -22.82
N PRO A 47 -15.38 1.07 -22.28
CA PRO A 47 -16.41 1.64 -21.47
C PRO A 47 -15.67 2.14 -20.23
N ILE A 48 -15.41 3.44 -20.18
CA ILE A 48 -15.09 4.12 -18.92
C ILE A 48 -16.36 3.93 -18.10
N ARG A 49 -16.44 2.81 -17.37
CA ARG A 49 -17.53 2.53 -16.45
C ARG A 49 -17.28 3.44 -15.27
N ALA A 50 -17.90 4.61 -15.28
CA ALA A 50 -18.22 5.30 -14.04
C ALA A 50 -19.14 4.35 -13.25
N GLY A 51 -18.57 3.67 -12.24
CA GLY A 51 -19.32 2.82 -11.34
C GLY A 51 -20.25 3.67 -10.47
N SER A 52 -21.23 3.03 -9.83
CA SER A 52 -22.21 3.73 -8.97
C SER A 52 -21.58 4.55 -7.84
N TYR A 53 -20.33 4.24 -7.47
CA TYR A 53 -19.59 4.91 -6.40
C TYR A 53 -18.53 5.89 -6.89
N THR A 54 -18.31 6.07 -8.20
CA THR A 54 -17.13 6.81 -8.71
C THR A 54 -17.00 8.22 -8.10
N GLU A 55 -18.08 8.99 -8.05
CA GLU A 55 -18.04 10.34 -7.46
C GLU A 55 -17.77 10.30 -5.94
N GLU A 56 -18.40 9.37 -5.21
CA GLU A 56 -18.18 9.18 -3.77
C GLU A 56 -16.73 8.79 -3.46
N LEU A 57 -16.14 7.91 -4.28
CA LEU A 57 -14.75 7.47 -4.15
C LEU A 57 -13.79 8.65 -4.32
N VAL A 58 -13.99 9.46 -5.37
CA VAL A 58 -13.16 10.65 -5.62
C VAL A 58 -13.28 11.65 -4.48
N GLN A 59 -14.49 11.89 -3.98
CA GLN A 59 -14.71 12.81 -2.87
C GLN A 59 -14.09 12.30 -1.56
N THR A 60 -14.22 11.00 -1.29
CA THR A 60 -13.62 10.36 -0.11
C THR A 60 -12.10 10.43 -0.17
N ALA A 61 -11.50 10.09 -1.31
CA ALA A 61 -10.04 10.12 -1.47
C ALA A 61 -9.48 11.54 -1.30
N LYS A 62 -10.16 12.56 -1.84
CA LYS A 62 -9.81 13.98 -1.61
C LYS A 62 -9.97 14.43 -0.16
N SER A 63 -11.03 13.97 0.52
CA SER A 63 -11.26 14.26 1.94
C SER A 63 -10.14 13.69 2.83
N ILE A 64 -9.71 12.46 2.54
CA ILE A 64 -8.58 11.82 3.22
C ILE A 64 -7.28 12.57 2.89
N ALA A 65 -7.06 12.95 1.63
CA ALA A 65 -5.91 13.70 1.15
C ALA A 65 -6.03 15.23 1.39
N SER A 66 -6.48 15.64 2.59
CA SER A 66 -6.70 17.05 2.92
C SER A 66 -5.46 17.71 3.57
N PRO A 67 -5.20 19.01 3.31
CA PRO A 67 -4.08 19.75 3.88
C PRO A 67 -3.94 19.60 5.40
N GLY A 68 -2.72 19.35 5.86
CA GLY A 68 -2.38 19.19 7.27
C GLY A 68 -2.90 17.91 7.92
N ARG A 69 -3.43 16.94 7.15
CA ARG A 69 -3.99 15.70 7.72
C ARG A 69 -3.38 14.46 7.09
N GLY A 70 -3.40 13.36 7.85
CA GLY A 70 -2.96 12.05 7.38
C GLY A 70 -3.76 10.91 8.03
N ILE A 71 -3.27 9.69 7.89
CA ILE A 71 -3.98 8.47 8.30
C ILE A 71 -3.32 7.86 9.54
N LEU A 72 -4.14 7.55 10.55
CA LEU A 72 -3.76 6.71 11.68
C LEU A 72 -4.00 5.23 11.33
N ALA A 73 -2.92 4.45 11.22
CA ALA A 73 -3.02 3.02 10.91
C ALA A 73 -3.03 2.20 12.21
N ILE A 74 -4.21 1.74 12.62
CA ILE A 74 -4.46 0.93 13.85
C ILE A 74 -5.06 -0.44 13.48
N ASP A 75 -4.70 -0.92 12.30
CA ASP A 75 -5.17 -2.16 11.69
C ASP A 75 -4.26 -3.36 11.98
N GLU A 76 -3.49 -3.30 13.07
CA GLU A 76 -2.76 -4.46 13.53
C GLU A 76 -3.73 -5.63 13.78
N SER A 77 -3.39 -6.79 13.22
CA SER A 77 -4.08 -8.05 13.54
C SER A 77 -4.02 -8.32 15.04
N ASN A 78 -4.89 -9.19 15.55
CA ASN A 78 -4.86 -9.58 16.97
C ASN A 78 -3.48 -10.08 17.40
N ALA A 79 -2.78 -10.82 16.53
CA ALA A 79 -1.42 -11.29 16.80
C ALA A 79 -0.41 -10.13 16.89
N THR A 80 -0.46 -9.19 15.95
CA THR A 80 0.48 -8.06 15.91
C THR A 80 0.20 -7.04 17.01
N CYS A 81 -1.07 -6.75 17.30
CA CYS A 81 -1.46 -5.94 18.45
C CYS A 81 -0.97 -6.60 19.75
N GLY A 82 -1.08 -7.93 19.87
CA GLY A 82 -0.54 -8.69 20.99
C GLY A 82 0.97 -8.51 21.19
N LYS A 83 1.78 -8.56 20.11
CA LYS A 83 3.22 -8.27 20.20
C LYS A 83 3.49 -6.85 20.72
N ARG A 84 2.67 -5.87 20.33
CA ARG A 84 2.78 -4.50 20.83
C ARG A 84 2.42 -4.40 22.31
N LEU A 85 1.30 -4.98 22.74
CA LEU A 85 0.88 -5.04 24.15
C LEU A 85 1.93 -5.73 25.03
N ALA A 86 2.48 -6.85 24.57
CA ALA A 86 3.52 -7.57 25.29
C ALA A 86 4.78 -6.72 25.55
N SER A 87 5.10 -5.78 24.64
CA SER A 87 6.25 -4.87 24.81
C SER A 87 6.14 -3.90 25.99
N ILE A 88 4.93 -3.71 26.52
CA ILE A 88 4.64 -2.93 27.74
C ILE A 88 4.16 -3.82 28.89
N GLY A 89 4.32 -5.14 28.77
CA GLY A 89 3.93 -6.11 29.81
C GLY A 89 2.44 -6.43 29.88
N LEU A 90 1.66 -6.14 28.83
CA LEU A 90 0.22 -6.43 28.78
C LEU A 90 -0.08 -7.73 28.03
N GLU A 91 -1.05 -8.48 28.54
CA GLU A 91 -1.60 -9.67 27.89
C GLU A 91 -2.45 -9.30 26.66
N ASN A 92 -2.42 -10.16 25.63
CA ASN A 92 -3.22 -10.00 24.42
C ASN A 92 -4.69 -10.46 24.59
N THR A 93 -5.45 -9.76 25.42
CA THR A 93 -6.89 -9.98 25.59
C THR A 93 -7.69 -9.02 24.72
N GLU A 94 -8.94 -9.38 24.39
CA GLU A 94 -9.85 -8.47 23.67
C GLU A 94 -10.03 -7.16 24.44
N THR A 95 -10.23 -7.23 25.77
CA THR A 95 -10.35 -6.05 26.64
C THR A 95 -9.16 -5.11 26.52
N ASN A 96 -7.93 -5.63 26.51
CA ASN A 96 -6.73 -4.80 26.38
C ASN A 96 -6.60 -4.18 24.98
N ARG A 97 -6.95 -4.94 23.93
CA ARG A 97 -7.00 -4.40 22.56
C ARG A 97 -8.05 -3.31 22.43
N GLN A 98 -9.26 -3.53 22.93
CA GLN A 98 -10.35 -2.56 22.97
C GLN A 98 -9.94 -1.30 23.75
N ALA A 99 -9.36 -1.45 24.94
CA ALA A 99 -8.91 -0.33 25.76
C ALA A 99 -7.86 0.53 25.04
N TYR A 100 -6.91 -0.14 24.35
CA TYR A 100 -5.91 0.56 23.56
C TYR A 100 -6.53 1.31 22.37
N ARG A 101 -7.47 0.68 21.65
CA ARG A 101 -8.19 1.33 20.54
C ARG A 101 -9.06 2.48 21.02
N GLN A 102 -9.72 2.33 22.16
CA GLN A 102 -10.51 3.37 22.79
C GLN A 102 -9.64 4.58 23.12
N LEU A 103 -8.49 4.38 23.77
CA LEU A 103 -7.53 5.46 24.05
C LEU A 103 -7.24 6.30 22.79
N LEU A 104 -6.91 5.64 21.68
CA LEU A 104 -6.58 6.31 20.42
C LEU A 104 -7.81 7.02 19.83
N LEU A 105 -8.93 6.31 19.69
CA LEU A 105 -10.11 6.75 18.95
C LEU A 105 -10.99 7.76 19.70
N THR A 106 -10.81 7.91 21.01
CA THR A 106 -11.49 8.93 21.82
C THR A 106 -10.56 10.08 22.21
N THR A 107 -9.44 10.26 21.52
CA THR A 107 -8.53 11.40 21.72
C THR A 107 -9.21 12.69 21.22
N PRO A 108 -9.50 13.67 22.09
CA PRO A 108 -10.17 14.90 21.68
C PRO A 108 -9.34 15.71 20.69
N GLY A 109 -9.95 16.21 19.62
CA GLY A 109 -9.27 17.07 18.63
C GLY A 109 -8.32 16.31 17.69
N LEU A 110 -8.31 14.98 17.72
CA LEU A 110 -7.51 14.17 16.81
C LEU A 110 -7.86 14.46 15.34
N GLY A 111 -9.11 14.82 15.07
CA GLY A 111 -9.63 15.18 13.75
C GLY A 111 -8.90 16.32 13.06
N GLU A 112 -8.25 17.22 13.81
CA GLU A 112 -7.45 18.33 13.27
C GLU A 112 -6.27 17.84 12.43
N TYR A 113 -5.72 16.67 12.76
CA TYR A 113 -4.47 16.15 12.19
C TYR A 113 -4.65 14.80 11.49
N ILE A 114 -5.71 14.08 11.80
CA ILE A 114 -6.01 12.77 11.21
C ILE A 114 -7.25 12.89 10.34
N SER A 115 -7.16 12.47 9.08
CA SER A 115 -8.25 12.44 8.11
C SER A 115 -8.86 11.05 7.93
N GLY A 116 -8.11 9.99 8.19
CA GLY A 116 -8.61 8.62 8.14
C GLY A 116 -7.99 7.74 9.23
N ALA A 117 -8.71 6.70 9.64
CA ALA A 117 -8.18 5.66 10.52
C ALA A 117 -8.39 4.28 9.90
N ILE A 118 -7.32 3.52 9.69
CA ILE A 118 -7.44 2.13 9.19
C ILE A 118 -7.64 1.23 10.41
N LEU A 119 -8.76 0.50 10.42
CA LEU A 119 -9.14 -0.41 11.50
C LEU A 119 -8.86 -1.86 11.10
N PHE A 120 -8.69 -2.71 12.11
CA PHE A 120 -8.83 -4.16 11.97
C PHE A 120 -10.32 -4.53 12.12
N GLU A 121 -10.72 -5.69 11.60
CA GLU A 121 -12.12 -6.12 11.59
C GLU A 121 -12.73 -6.15 13.00
N GLU A 122 -12.01 -6.69 13.99
CA GLU A 122 -12.45 -6.66 15.40
C GLU A 122 -12.80 -5.23 15.85
N THR A 123 -11.94 -4.25 15.54
CA THR A 123 -12.15 -2.85 15.94
C THR A 123 -13.29 -2.17 15.19
N LEU A 124 -13.56 -2.55 13.94
CA LEU A 124 -14.66 -1.97 13.13
C LEU A 124 -16.04 -2.26 13.75
N TYR A 125 -16.19 -3.41 14.42
CA TYR A 125 -17.42 -3.84 15.09
C TYR A 125 -17.42 -3.58 16.60
N GLN A 126 -16.29 -3.17 17.17
CA GLN A 126 -16.19 -2.84 18.60
C GLN A 126 -16.82 -1.48 18.93
N SER A 127 -17.13 -1.36 20.22
CA SER A 127 -17.58 -0.13 20.85
C SER A 127 -16.65 0.24 21.99
N THR A 128 -16.70 1.50 22.40
CA THR A 128 -16.15 1.96 23.67
C THR A 128 -16.85 1.27 24.84
N THR A 129 -16.25 1.35 26.03
CA THR A 129 -16.81 0.80 27.28
C THR A 129 -18.16 1.41 27.69
N ASN A 130 -18.53 2.57 27.15
CA ASN A 130 -19.84 3.21 27.37
C ASN A 130 -20.87 2.90 26.26
N GLY A 131 -20.54 1.99 25.33
CA GLY A 131 -21.47 1.49 24.31
C GLY A 131 -21.48 2.29 23.00
N LYS A 132 -20.71 3.37 22.87
CA LYS A 132 -20.59 4.11 21.60
C LYS A 132 -19.67 3.36 20.62
N LYS A 133 -20.13 3.11 19.40
CA LYS A 133 -19.34 2.44 18.36
C LYS A 133 -18.10 3.25 17.99
N PHE A 134 -16.97 2.57 17.76
CA PHE A 134 -15.74 3.25 17.36
C PHE A 134 -15.85 4.01 16.04
N VAL A 135 -16.62 3.48 15.08
CA VAL A 135 -16.91 4.19 13.82
C VAL A 135 -17.60 5.53 14.04
N ASP A 136 -18.41 5.66 15.09
CA ASP A 136 -19.11 6.92 15.40
C ASP A 136 -18.21 7.88 16.18
N CYS A 137 -17.28 7.38 17.01
CA CYS A 137 -16.20 8.20 17.58
C CYS A 137 -15.36 8.87 16.47
N LEU A 138 -15.01 8.12 15.42
CA LEU A 138 -14.27 8.64 14.28
C LEU A 138 -15.05 9.73 13.52
N LYS A 139 -16.34 9.49 13.24
CA LYS A 139 -17.18 10.45 12.52
C LYS A 139 -17.34 11.77 13.25
N ASP A 140 -17.47 11.75 14.58
CA ASP A 140 -17.59 12.95 15.39
C ASP A 140 -16.33 13.83 15.29
N GLU A 141 -15.16 13.20 15.17
CA GLU A 141 -13.87 13.87 14.90
C GLU A 141 -13.61 14.11 13.40
N LYS A 142 -14.61 13.87 12.52
CA LYS A 142 -14.48 14.00 11.06
C LYS A 142 -13.34 13.14 10.48
N ILE A 143 -13.04 12.02 11.11
CA ILE A 143 -12.07 11.04 10.66
C ILE A 143 -12.82 9.97 9.87
N VAL A 144 -12.39 9.72 8.63
CA VAL A 144 -13.00 8.69 7.79
C VAL A 144 -12.61 7.30 8.35
N PRO A 145 -13.56 6.37 8.57
CA PRO A 145 -13.22 5.00 8.94
C PRO A 145 -12.76 4.21 7.71
N GLY A 146 -11.66 3.45 7.86
CA GLY A 146 -11.15 2.52 6.86
C GLY A 146 -10.92 1.13 7.44
N ILE A 147 -10.74 0.15 6.57
CA ILE A 147 -10.66 -1.26 6.97
C ILE A 147 -9.51 -1.98 6.25
N LYS A 148 -8.70 -2.74 6.99
CA LYS A 148 -7.77 -3.71 6.40
C LYS A 148 -8.55 -4.92 5.89
N VAL A 149 -8.40 -5.25 4.60
CA VAL A 149 -9.17 -6.33 3.97
C VAL A 149 -8.31 -7.50 3.49
N ASP A 150 -7.00 -7.33 3.41
CA ASP A 150 -6.09 -8.44 3.11
C ASP A 150 -6.10 -9.50 4.22
N LYS A 151 -5.81 -10.76 3.86
CA LYS A 151 -5.72 -11.90 4.77
C LYS A 151 -4.26 -12.30 5.05
N GLY A 152 -3.34 -11.36 4.86
CA GLY A 152 -1.93 -11.54 5.18
C GLY A 152 -1.12 -12.25 4.09
N LEU A 153 0.18 -12.34 4.38
CA LEU A 153 1.20 -12.87 3.47
C LEU A 153 1.39 -14.36 3.68
N VAL A 154 1.62 -15.08 2.60
CA VAL A 154 2.06 -16.48 2.61
C VAL A 154 3.26 -16.66 1.67
N PRO A 155 4.09 -17.70 1.86
CA PRO A 155 5.19 -17.99 0.94
C PRO A 155 4.70 -18.12 -0.50
N LEU A 156 5.42 -17.50 -1.43
CA LEU A 156 5.13 -17.56 -2.86
C LEU A 156 5.78 -18.82 -3.46
N PRO A 157 5.00 -19.82 -3.91
CA PRO A 157 5.57 -21.03 -4.49
C PRO A 157 6.38 -20.73 -5.75
N GLY A 158 7.53 -21.39 -5.91
CA GLY A 158 8.42 -21.17 -7.06
C GLY A 158 9.21 -19.86 -7.01
N SER A 159 9.17 -19.13 -5.89
CA SER A 159 9.99 -17.94 -5.66
C SER A 159 11.18 -18.23 -4.74
N ASN A 160 12.08 -17.25 -4.60
CA ASN A 160 13.22 -17.33 -3.69
C ASN A 160 12.87 -16.76 -2.30
N ASN A 161 12.11 -17.50 -1.49
CA ASN A 161 11.63 -17.04 -0.17
C ASN A 161 10.88 -15.69 -0.22
N GLU A 162 10.19 -15.41 -1.33
CA GLU A 162 9.32 -14.25 -1.45
C GLU A 162 7.91 -14.62 -0.96
N SER A 163 7.04 -13.62 -0.83
CA SER A 163 5.67 -13.81 -0.34
C SER A 163 4.67 -13.20 -1.30
N TRP A 164 3.42 -13.67 -1.22
CA TRP A 164 2.28 -13.04 -1.86
C TRP A 164 1.15 -12.88 -0.84
N CYS A 165 0.21 -11.99 -1.14
CA CYS A 165 -0.86 -11.65 -0.22
C CYS A 165 -2.19 -12.29 -0.62
N GLN A 166 -2.89 -12.87 0.36
CA GLN A 166 -4.19 -13.52 0.16
C GLN A 166 -5.35 -12.60 0.54
N GLY A 167 -6.58 -12.97 0.15
CA GLY A 167 -7.81 -12.33 0.64
C GLY A 167 -8.84 -11.93 -0.41
N LEU A 168 -8.61 -12.26 -1.69
CA LEU A 168 -9.54 -11.94 -2.79
C LEU A 168 -10.84 -12.76 -2.69
N ASP A 169 -10.76 -13.98 -2.18
CA ASP A 169 -11.93 -14.83 -1.98
C ASP A 169 -12.92 -14.20 -1.00
N GLY A 170 -14.15 -13.97 -1.49
CA GLY A 170 -15.21 -13.31 -0.75
C GLY A 170 -15.00 -11.81 -0.50
N LEU A 171 -13.99 -11.17 -1.11
CA LEU A 171 -13.66 -9.77 -0.88
C LEU A 171 -14.82 -8.82 -1.22
N ALA A 172 -15.57 -9.08 -2.29
CA ALA A 172 -16.71 -8.24 -2.68
C ALA A 172 -17.77 -8.19 -1.57
N SER A 173 -18.22 -9.36 -1.10
CA SER A 173 -19.21 -9.46 -0.03
C SER A 173 -18.73 -8.82 1.28
N ARG A 174 -17.45 -9.03 1.64
CA ARG A 174 -16.85 -8.38 2.82
C ARG A 174 -16.80 -6.86 2.66
N SER A 175 -16.38 -6.36 1.49
CA SER A 175 -16.30 -4.91 1.21
C SER A 175 -17.66 -4.24 1.31
N ALA A 176 -18.72 -4.86 0.76
CA ALA A 176 -20.08 -4.37 0.89
C ALA A 176 -20.54 -4.31 2.35
N GLU A 177 -20.19 -5.32 3.17
CA GLU A 177 -20.54 -5.33 4.58
C GLU A 177 -19.77 -4.29 5.39
N TYR A 178 -18.48 -4.10 5.12
CA TYR A 178 -17.69 -3.04 5.76
C TYR A 178 -18.20 -1.65 5.37
N TYR A 179 -18.64 -1.46 4.13
CA TYR A 179 -19.26 -0.20 3.68
C TYR A 179 -20.52 0.12 4.49
N LYS A 180 -21.41 -0.86 4.71
CA LYS A 180 -22.62 -0.72 5.56
C LYS A 180 -22.25 -0.41 7.01
N GLN A 181 -21.20 -1.02 7.53
CA GLN A 181 -20.71 -0.79 8.89
C GLN A 181 -20.08 0.61 9.06
N GLY A 182 -19.77 1.31 7.96
CA GLY A 182 -19.33 2.71 7.97
C GLY A 182 -17.93 2.94 7.44
N ALA A 183 -17.22 1.90 6.98
CA ALA A 183 -15.95 2.08 6.29
C ALA A 183 -16.17 2.79 4.94
N ARG A 184 -15.21 3.62 4.53
CA ARG A 184 -15.22 4.32 3.23
C ARG A 184 -13.94 4.17 2.44
N PHE A 185 -12.93 3.57 3.04
CA PHE A 185 -11.72 3.16 2.34
C PHE A 185 -11.23 1.82 2.87
N ALA A 186 -10.45 1.13 2.06
CA ALA A 186 -9.85 -0.15 2.38
C ALA A 186 -8.33 -0.05 2.32
N LYS A 187 -7.65 -1.02 2.94
CA LYS A 187 -6.20 -1.18 2.83
C LYS A 187 -5.87 -2.63 2.49
N TRP A 188 -4.96 -2.81 1.53
CA TRP A 188 -4.38 -4.10 1.19
C TRP A 188 -2.87 -3.99 1.12
N ARG A 189 -2.18 -4.71 2.01
CA ARG A 189 -0.72 -4.75 2.04
C ARG A 189 -0.19 -5.96 1.28
N THR A 190 0.71 -5.73 0.33
CA THR A 190 1.62 -6.76 -0.19
C THR A 190 3.07 -6.35 0.06
N VAL A 191 4.01 -7.27 -0.09
CA VAL A 191 5.44 -7.00 0.13
C VAL A 191 6.28 -7.41 -1.05
N VAL A 192 7.36 -6.66 -1.25
CA VAL A 192 8.42 -6.96 -2.21
C VAL A 192 9.76 -6.88 -1.47
N SER A 193 10.56 -7.94 -1.58
CA SER A 193 11.85 -8.07 -0.88
C SER A 193 13.01 -7.77 -1.81
N ILE A 194 13.96 -6.93 -1.37
CA ILE A 194 15.23 -6.67 -2.07
C ILE A 194 16.30 -7.74 -1.77
N PRO A 195 16.46 -8.23 -0.53
CA PRO A 195 17.46 -9.29 -0.26
C PRO A 195 17.17 -10.60 -0.99
N CYS A 196 15.89 -10.89 -1.25
CA CYS A 196 15.45 -12.14 -1.85
C CYS A 196 15.22 -12.05 -3.37
N GLY A 197 15.25 -10.84 -3.94
CA GLY A 197 14.74 -10.53 -5.26
C GLY A 197 14.61 -9.00 -5.42
N PRO A 198 13.67 -8.43 -6.18
CA PRO A 198 12.42 -9.09 -6.42
C PRO A 198 12.42 -9.82 -7.75
N SER A 199 11.99 -11.07 -7.72
CA SER A 199 11.77 -11.83 -8.94
C SER A 199 10.67 -11.17 -9.77
N ALA A 200 10.68 -11.39 -11.08
CA ALA A 200 9.59 -10.92 -11.94
C ALA A 200 8.23 -11.51 -11.50
N LEU A 201 8.23 -12.74 -10.96
CA LEU A 201 7.05 -13.38 -10.41
C LEU A 201 6.48 -12.62 -9.21
N ALA A 202 7.30 -12.31 -8.21
CA ALA A 202 6.84 -11.61 -7.01
C ALA A 202 6.33 -10.19 -7.31
N VAL A 203 7.02 -9.45 -8.19
CA VAL A 203 6.56 -8.11 -8.61
C VAL A 203 5.20 -8.21 -9.32
N LYS A 204 5.05 -9.16 -10.24
CA LYS A 204 3.79 -9.37 -10.96
C LYS A 204 2.66 -9.78 -10.04
N GLU A 205 2.88 -10.73 -9.12
CA GLU A 205 1.87 -11.18 -8.16
C GLU A 205 1.43 -10.04 -7.23
N ALA A 206 2.38 -9.26 -6.73
CA ALA A 206 2.09 -8.07 -5.93
C ALA A 206 1.21 -7.07 -6.69
N ALA A 207 1.60 -6.74 -7.92
CA ALA A 207 0.88 -5.77 -8.76
C ALA A 207 -0.51 -6.26 -9.19
N TRP A 208 -0.61 -7.52 -9.64
CA TRP A 208 -1.89 -8.12 -10.04
C TRP A 208 -2.86 -8.24 -8.87
N GLY A 209 -2.40 -8.73 -7.72
CA GLY A 209 -3.22 -8.85 -6.52
C GLY A 209 -3.79 -7.51 -6.06
N LEU A 210 -2.94 -6.47 -6.03
CA LEU A 210 -3.35 -5.10 -5.70
C LEU A 210 -4.38 -4.55 -6.70
N ALA A 211 -4.22 -4.80 -7.99
CA ALA A 211 -5.15 -4.34 -9.01
C ALA A 211 -6.53 -5.00 -8.91
N ARG A 212 -6.57 -6.31 -8.66
CA ARG A 212 -7.82 -7.06 -8.41
C ARG A 212 -8.53 -6.53 -7.15
N TYR A 213 -7.78 -6.34 -6.08
CA TYR A 213 -8.29 -5.77 -4.83
C TYR A 213 -8.87 -4.36 -5.05
N ALA A 214 -8.15 -3.49 -5.75
CA ALA A 214 -8.56 -2.11 -5.96
C ALA A 214 -9.88 -2.03 -6.75
N ALA A 215 -9.99 -2.79 -7.85
CA ALA A 215 -11.23 -2.85 -8.64
C ALA A 215 -12.42 -3.34 -7.80
N ILE A 216 -12.25 -4.44 -7.04
CA ILE A 216 -13.31 -4.98 -6.18
C ILE A 216 -13.71 -3.96 -5.10
N SER A 217 -12.75 -3.23 -4.52
CA SER A 217 -13.04 -2.21 -3.51
C SER A 217 -13.86 -1.06 -4.07
N GLN A 218 -13.50 -0.56 -5.26
CA GLN A 218 -14.23 0.52 -5.94
C GLN A 218 -15.66 0.10 -6.30
N ASP A 219 -15.85 -1.13 -6.79
CA ASP A 219 -17.18 -1.68 -7.09
C ASP A 219 -18.09 -1.79 -5.84
N ASN A 220 -17.50 -1.75 -4.64
CA ASN A 220 -18.21 -1.84 -3.36
C ASN A 220 -18.11 -0.54 -2.53
N GLY A 221 -17.75 0.59 -3.15
CA GLY A 221 -17.79 1.91 -2.51
C GLY A 221 -16.66 2.21 -1.53
N LEU A 222 -15.57 1.43 -1.56
CA LEU A 222 -14.39 1.65 -0.73
C LEU A 222 -13.23 2.18 -1.57
N VAL A 223 -12.68 3.34 -1.21
CA VAL A 223 -11.42 3.84 -1.79
C VAL A 223 -10.29 2.87 -1.45
N PRO A 224 -9.61 2.23 -2.41
CA PRO A 224 -8.51 1.34 -2.10
C PRO A 224 -7.22 2.10 -1.82
N ILE A 225 -6.59 1.80 -0.68
CA ILE A 225 -5.19 2.13 -0.41
C ILE A 225 -4.33 1.00 -1.00
N VAL A 226 -3.57 1.33 -2.04
CA VAL A 226 -2.67 0.43 -2.74
C VAL A 226 -1.29 0.46 -2.07
N GLU A 227 -0.93 -0.63 -1.36
CA GLU A 227 0.28 -0.71 -0.53
C GLU A 227 1.24 -1.84 -1.01
N PRO A 228 2.09 -1.58 -2.01
CA PRO A 228 3.22 -2.44 -2.36
C PRO A 228 4.43 -2.05 -1.49
N GLU A 229 4.53 -2.58 -0.27
CA GLU A 229 5.64 -2.26 0.63
C GLU A 229 6.93 -2.94 0.13
N ILE A 230 7.92 -2.13 -0.23
CA ILE A 230 9.28 -2.62 -0.46
C ILE A 230 9.97 -2.68 0.89
N LEU A 231 10.38 -3.88 1.29
CA LEU A 231 10.92 -4.15 2.63
C LEU A 231 12.27 -3.44 2.82
N LEU A 232 12.46 -2.95 4.05
CA LEU A 232 13.68 -2.24 4.46
C LEU A 232 14.87 -3.19 4.70
N ASP A 233 14.61 -4.49 4.88
CA ASP A 233 15.62 -5.50 5.21
C ASP A 233 16.79 -5.54 4.20
N GLY A 234 18.02 -5.69 4.71
CA GLY A 234 19.25 -5.84 3.93
C GLY A 234 20.21 -4.64 3.92
N ASP A 235 21.34 -4.80 3.24
CA ASP A 235 22.46 -3.84 3.10
C ASP A 235 22.48 -3.18 1.69
N HIS A 236 21.31 -2.99 1.09
CA HIS A 236 21.21 -2.39 -0.24
C HIS A 236 21.31 -0.86 -0.17
N SER A 237 21.92 -0.24 -1.18
CA SER A 237 22.00 1.21 -1.30
C SER A 237 20.63 1.83 -1.64
N ILE A 238 20.50 3.14 -1.42
CA ILE A 238 19.29 3.89 -1.79
C ILE A 238 19.02 3.85 -3.30
N ASP A 239 20.07 3.80 -4.14
CA ASP A 239 19.94 3.66 -5.60
C ASP A 239 19.29 2.33 -5.97
N ARG A 240 19.66 1.24 -5.28
CA ARG A 240 19.04 -0.07 -5.49
C ARG A 240 17.58 -0.05 -5.08
N THR A 241 17.24 0.62 -3.98
CA THR A 241 15.83 0.82 -3.57
C THR A 241 15.05 1.59 -4.63
N LEU A 242 15.62 2.64 -5.21
CA LEU A 242 15.00 3.41 -6.28
C LEU A 242 14.73 2.55 -7.52
N GLU A 243 15.72 1.80 -7.99
CA GLU A 243 15.58 0.90 -9.15
C GLU A 243 14.43 -0.09 -8.96
N VAL A 244 14.40 -0.74 -7.78
CA VAL A 244 13.35 -1.70 -7.44
C VAL A 244 11.98 -1.02 -7.33
N ALA A 245 11.92 0.14 -6.67
CA ALA A 245 10.68 0.90 -6.53
C ALA A 245 10.10 1.34 -7.88
N GLU A 246 10.96 1.75 -8.81
CA GLU A 246 10.54 2.11 -10.15
C GLU A 246 9.92 0.93 -10.91
N LYS A 247 10.54 -0.25 -10.81
CA LYS A 247 10.03 -1.48 -11.43
C LYS A 247 8.67 -1.86 -10.84
N VAL A 248 8.55 -1.88 -9.51
CA VAL A 248 7.32 -2.26 -8.81
C VAL A 248 6.18 -1.31 -9.15
N TRP A 249 6.40 0.00 -9.05
CA TRP A 249 5.34 0.98 -9.33
C TRP A 249 4.93 1.02 -10.80
N SER A 250 5.86 0.74 -11.73
CA SER A 250 5.51 0.59 -13.15
C SER A 250 4.52 -0.57 -13.38
N GLU A 251 4.77 -1.73 -12.78
CA GLU A 251 3.90 -2.92 -12.89
C GLU A 251 2.57 -2.71 -12.17
N VAL A 252 2.58 -2.07 -10.99
CA VAL A 252 1.35 -1.74 -10.24
C VAL A 252 0.42 -0.87 -11.09
N PHE A 253 0.91 0.24 -11.66
CA PHE A 253 0.05 1.09 -12.49
C PHE A 253 -0.38 0.44 -13.80
N PHE A 254 0.48 -0.39 -14.41
CA PHE A 254 0.10 -1.19 -15.56
C PHE A 254 -1.11 -2.07 -15.23
N TYR A 255 -1.05 -2.85 -14.15
CA TYR A 255 -2.14 -3.75 -13.80
C TYR A 255 -3.38 -3.06 -13.22
N LEU A 256 -3.23 -1.92 -12.54
CA LEU A 256 -4.37 -1.08 -12.14
C LEU A 256 -5.14 -0.61 -13.39
N ALA A 257 -4.44 -0.19 -14.44
CA ALA A 257 -5.07 0.20 -15.71
C ALA A 257 -5.77 -1.00 -16.40
N GLU A 258 -5.11 -2.16 -16.46
CA GLU A 258 -5.69 -3.38 -17.05
C GLU A 258 -6.95 -3.87 -16.30
N ASN A 259 -7.09 -3.52 -15.02
CA ASN A 259 -8.28 -3.82 -14.22
C ASN A 259 -9.30 -2.67 -14.18
N ASN A 260 -9.13 -1.63 -15.00
CA ASN A 260 -10.01 -0.47 -15.11
C ASN A 260 -10.20 0.29 -13.78
N VAL A 261 -9.17 0.35 -12.94
CA VAL A 261 -9.21 1.10 -11.68
C VAL A 261 -9.20 2.60 -11.96
N VAL A 262 -10.12 3.33 -11.33
CA VAL A 262 -10.20 4.80 -11.43
C VAL A 262 -9.16 5.43 -10.51
N PHE A 263 -8.13 6.08 -11.07
CA PHE A 263 -6.99 6.59 -10.30
C PHE A 263 -7.34 7.77 -9.39
N GLU A 264 -8.35 8.55 -9.74
CA GLU A 264 -8.86 9.65 -8.91
C GLU A 264 -9.54 9.14 -7.63
N GLY A 265 -9.94 7.86 -7.61
CA GLY A 265 -10.59 7.20 -6.50
C GLY A 265 -9.71 6.18 -5.79
N ILE A 266 -8.38 6.32 -5.83
CA ILE A 266 -7.42 5.52 -5.03
C ILE A 266 -6.57 6.40 -4.13
N LEU A 267 -5.88 5.77 -3.17
CA LEU A 267 -4.75 6.35 -2.46
C LEU A 267 -3.56 5.39 -2.56
N LEU A 268 -2.35 5.90 -2.54
CA LEU A 268 -1.15 5.05 -2.51
C LEU A 268 -0.55 5.04 -1.12
N LYS A 269 0.00 3.90 -0.70
CA LYS A 269 0.80 3.78 0.52
C LYS A 269 2.14 3.13 0.20
N PRO A 270 3.07 3.88 -0.42
CA PRO A 270 4.43 3.41 -0.67
C PRO A 270 5.29 3.41 0.60
N SER A 271 6.35 2.61 0.60
CA SER A 271 7.53 2.89 1.41
C SER A 271 8.29 4.10 0.85
N MET A 272 8.94 4.86 1.72
CA MET A 272 9.92 5.86 1.29
C MET A 272 11.12 5.15 0.66
N VAL A 273 11.79 5.80 -0.29
CA VAL A 273 13.01 5.28 -0.89
C VAL A 273 14.18 5.57 0.05
N THR A 274 14.57 4.57 0.82
CA THR A 274 15.66 4.64 1.80
C THR A 274 16.72 3.58 1.50
N PRO A 275 17.97 3.74 1.98
CA PRO A 275 18.88 2.61 2.03
C PRO A 275 18.34 1.53 2.97
N GLY A 276 18.83 0.30 2.80
CA GLY A 276 18.43 -0.83 3.64
C GLY A 276 18.77 -0.61 5.12
N ALA A 277 18.06 -1.29 6.01
CA ALA A 277 18.22 -1.14 7.46
C ALA A 277 19.66 -1.43 7.92
N GLU A 278 20.30 -2.41 7.27
CA GLU A 278 21.66 -2.88 7.57
C GLU A 278 22.72 -2.08 6.81
N HIS A 279 22.31 -1.14 5.95
CA HIS A 279 23.23 -0.31 5.20
C HIS A 279 24.02 0.63 6.10
N LYS A 280 25.35 0.65 5.89
CA LYS A 280 26.30 1.39 6.72
C LYS A 280 26.04 2.89 6.71
N GLU A 281 25.71 3.44 5.54
CA GLU A 281 25.45 4.86 5.37
C GLU A 281 23.95 5.14 5.51
N LYS A 282 23.60 6.03 6.45
CA LYS A 282 22.24 6.55 6.56
C LYS A 282 22.09 7.74 5.62
N ALA A 283 20.95 7.81 4.94
CA ALA A 283 20.62 8.93 4.07
C ALA A 283 19.99 10.06 4.89
N SER A 284 20.30 11.31 4.53
CA SER A 284 19.64 12.47 5.13
C SER A 284 18.17 12.57 4.68
N PRO A 285 17.30 13.29 5.41
CA PRO A 285 15.92 13.52 4.98
C PRO A 285 15.79 14.14 3.59
N GLU A 286 16.69 15.05 3.22
CA GLU A 286 16.71 15.69 1.90
C GLU A 286 17.07 14.69 0.80
N THR A 287 17.98 13.77 1.09
CA THR A 287 18.35 12.69 0.17
C THR A 287 17.19 11.72 -0.01
N ILE A 288 16.58 11.26 1.08
CA ILE A 288 15.40 10.39 1.06
C ILE A 288 14.25 11.05 0.28
N ALA A 289 13.99 12.33 0.54
CA ALA A 289 12.97 13.10 -0.18
C ALA A 289 13.26 13.19 -1.67
N LYS A 290 14.50 13.52 -2.07
CA LYS A 290 14.90 13.60 -3.48
C LYS A 290 14.65 12.28 -4.20
N TYR A 291 15.10 11.16 -3.64
CA TYR A 291 14.96 9.84 -4.24
C TYR A 291 13.49 9.41 -4.31
N THR A 292 12.74 9.62 -3.22
CA THR A 292 11.33 9.25 -3.14
C THR A 292 10.49 10.05 -4.13
N LEU A 293 10.66 11.37 -4.19
CA LEU A 293 9.94 12.21 -5.15
C LEU A 293 10.35 11.94 -6.59
N THR A 294 11.60 11.54 -6.85
CA THR A 294 12.06 11.10 -8.18
C THR A 294 11.29 9.86 -8.63
N MET A 295 11.15 8.86 -7.75
CA MET A 295 10.36 7.65 -8.02
C MET A 295 8.91 8.01 -8.34
N LEU A 296 8.27 8.83 -7.51
CA LEU A 296 6.86 9.23 -7.72
C LEU A 296 6.69 9.95 -9.06
N LYS A 297 7.54 10.93 -9.37
CA LYS A 297 7.51 11.68 -10.65
C LYS A 297 7.69 10.81 -11.88
N ARG A 298 8.41 9.69 -11.77
CA ARG A 298 8.65 8.77 -12.89
C ARG A 298 7.53 7.75 -13.08
N ARG A 299 6.78 7.40 -12.03
CA ARG A 299 5.91 6.20 -12.05
C ARG A 299 4.46 6.44 -11.64
N VAL A 300 4.15 7.54 -10.97
CA VAL A 300 2.81 7.81 -10.46
C VAL A 300 2.12 8.84 -11.35
N PRO A 301 0.90 8.56 -11.86
CA PRO A 301 0.11 9.57 -12.58
C PRO A 301 -0.39 10.69 -11.64
N PRO A 302 -0.44 11.96 -12.08
CA PRO A 302 -1.02 13.07 -11.31
C PRO A 302 -2.51 12.94 -10.96
N ALA A 303 -3.24 12.00 -11.59
CA ALA A 303 -4.64 11.73 -11.30
C ALA A 303 -4.87 11.18 -9.87
N VAL A 304 -3.85 10.57 -9.27
CA VAL A 304 -3.93 10.09 -7.89
C VAL A 304 -4.08 11.28 -6.93
N PRO A 305 -5.03 11.29 -5.98
CA PRO A 305 -5.20 12.43 -5.08
C PRO A 305 -4.13 12.50 -3.98
N GLY A 306 -3.71 11.36 -3.42
CA GLY A 306 -2.83 11.34 -2.24
C GLY A 306 -1.87 10.16 -2.16
N ILE A 307 -0.67 10.46 -1.65
CA ILE A 307 0.42 9.52 -1.35
C ILE A 307 0.59 9.50 0.16
N MET A 308 0.16 8.43 0.80
CA MET A 308 0.04 8.29 2.26
C MET A 308 1.13 7.34 2.76
N PHE A 309 2.35 7.84 2.92
CA PHE A 309 3.53 7.00 3.18
C PHE A 309 3.36 6.10 4.41
N LEU A 310 3.82 4.85 4.31
CA LEU A 310 4.06 4.03 5.50
C LEU A 310 5.37 4.45 6.17
N SER A 311 5.45 4.33 7.49
CA SER A 311 6.68 4.65 8.24
C SER A 311 7.72 3.54 8.17
N GLY A 312 7.31 2.31 7.87
CA GLY A 312 8.20 1.14 7.89
C GLY A 312 8.84 0.97 9.26
N GLY A 313 10.17 0.77 9.29
CA GLY A 313 10.99 0.67 10.50
C GLY A 313 11.60 1.98 11.01
N GLN A 314 11.28 3.12 10.40
CA GLN A 314 11.81 4.43 10.79
C GLN A 314 11.38 4.80 12.21
N SER A 315 12.11 5.69 12.89
CA SER A 315 11.66 6.28 14.16
C SER A 315 10.47 7.24 13.99
N GLU A 316 9.84 7.67 15.08
CA GLU A 316 8.75 8.67 15.02
C GLU A 316 9.26 9.98 14.43
N VAL A 317 10.44 10.44 14.86
CA VAL A 317 11.06 11.68 14.37
C VAL A 317 11.59 11.53 12.94
N GLU A 318 12.24 10.42 12.61
CA GLU A 318 12.77 10.16 11.25
C GLU A 318 11.65 10.17 10.20
N ALA A 319 10.55 9.45 10.47
CA ALA A 319 9.40 9.43 9.57
C ALA A 319 8.77 10.82 9.39
N THR A 320 8.80 11.65 10.44
CA THR A 320 8.30 13.04 10.39
C THR A 320 9.23 13.94 9.59
N LEU A 321 10.55 13.86 9.79
CA LEU A 321 11.56 14.64 9.07
C LEU A 321 11.59 14.31 7.58
N ASN A 322 11.52 13.03 7.22
CA ASN A 322 11.50 12.61 5.82
C ASN A 322 10.24 13.09 5.11
N LEU A 323 9.07 13.01 5.76
CA LEU A 323 7.84 13.57 5.23
C LEU A 323 7.93 15.10 5.06
N ASN A 324 8.51 15.79 6.03
CA ASN A 324 8.71 17.24 5.98
C ASN A 324 9.57 17.65 4.78
N ALA A 325 10.71 16.99 4.59
CA ALA A 325 11.61 17.26 3.47
C ALA A 325 10.93 17.04 2.10
N MET A 326 10.05 16.05 1.98
CA MET A 326 9.28 15.84 0.74
C MET A 326 8.28 16.97 0.44
N ASN A 327 7.72 17.59 1.47
CA ASN A 327 6.73 18.67 1.33
C ASN A 327 7.35 20.08 1.27
N GLN A 328 8.67 20.21 1.39
CA GLN A 328 9.40 21.46 1.13
C GLN A 328 9.56 21.76 -0.37
N SER A 329 9.05 20.89 -1.25
CA SER A 329 8.97 21.11 -2.69
C SER A 329 7.55 20.89 -3.20
N PRO A 330 7.13 21.58 -4.28
CA PRO A 330 5.81 21.37 -4.87
C PRO A 330 5.62 19.94 -5.37
N ASN A 331 4.47 19.36 -5.05
CA ASN A 331 4.06 18.02 -5.49
C ASN A 331 2.72 18.09 -6.22
N PRO A 332 2.52 17.33 -7.32
CA PRO A 332 1.22 17.25 -7.99
C PRO A 332 0.21 16.39 -7.20
N TRP A 333 0.69 15.63 -6.21
CA TRP A 333 -0.13 14.85 -5.29
C TRP A 333 -0.10 15.46 -3.90
N HIS A 334 -1.10 15.13 -3.09
CA HIS A 334 -1.04 15.35 -1.66
C HIS A 334 -0.08 14.33 -0.99
N VAL A 335 1.12 14.76 -0.62
CA VAL A 335 2.11 13.90 0.05
C VAL A 335 1.93 13.98 1.56
N SER A 336 1.49 12.87 2.15
CA SER A 336 1.12 12.78 3.57
C SER A 336 1.53 11.40 4.15
N PHE A 337 0.96 11.03 5.29
CA PHE A 337 1.33 9.86 6.09
C PHE A 337 0.16 8.89 6.26
N SER A 338 0.49 7.61 6.37
CA SER A 338 -0.36 6.54 6.91
C SER A 338 0.45 5.71 7.90
N TYR A 339 0.57 6.25 9.11
CA TYR A 339 1.54 5.78 10.10
C TYR A 339 0.89 4.93 11.19
N ALA A 340 1.56 3.81 11.51
CA ALA A 340 1.24 2.96 12.65
C ALA A 340 2.23 3.27 13.78
N ARG A 341 3.37 2.57 13.81
CA ARG A 341 4.42 2.74 14.83
C ARG A 341 4.84 4.20 15.01
N ALA A 342 4.97 4.97 13.91
CA ALA A 342 5.41 6.37 13.97
C ALA A 342 4.41 7.35 14.61
N LEU A 343 3.17 6.92 14.89
CA LEU A 343 2.17 7.69 15.64
C LEU A 343 1.86 7.10 17.02
N GLN A 344 2.28 5.87 17.30
CA GLN A 344 1.73 5.07 18.39
C GLN A 344 2.77 4.58 19.38
N ASN A 345 4.06 4.61 19.07
CA ASN A 345 5.07 3.98 19.93
C ASN A 345 5.25 4.73 21.25
N THR A 346 5.32 6.06 21.20
CA THR A 346 5.34 6.87 22.42
C THR A 346 4.03 6.74 23.18
N VAL A 347 2.89 6.72 22.47
CA VAL A 347 1.55 6.55 23.08
C VAL A 347 1.49 5.28 23.93
N LEU A 348 1.90 4.15 23.37
CA LEU A 348 1.85 2.85 24.03
C LEU A 348 2.73 2.83 25.29
N LYS A 349 3.94 3.41 25.21
CA LYS A 349 4.88 3.50 26.34
C LYS A 349 4.41 4.46 27.42
N THR A 350 3.73 5.55 27.06
CA THR A 350 3.16 6.50 28.02
C THR A 350 1.95 5.89 28.71
N TRP A 351 1.09 5.18 27.98
CA TRP A 351 -0.10 4.55 28.54
C TRP A 351 0.22 3.39 29.50
N GLN A 352 1.16 2.51 29.13
CA GLN A 352 1.54 1.31 29.93
C GLN A 352 0.38 0.38 30.29
N GLY A 353 -0.75 0.46 29.56
CA GLY A 353 -1.94 -0.31 29.89
C GLY A 353 -2.74 0.19 31.09
N ARG A 354 -2.40 1.36 31.64
CA ARG A 354 -2.98 1.86 32.88
C ARG A 354 -4.07 2.91 32.61
N PRO A 355 -5.30 2.74 33.12
CA PRO A 355 -6.38 3.70 32.90
C PRO A 355 -6.03 5.14 33.33
N GLU A 356 -5.28 5.31 34.42
CA GLU A 356 -4.83 6.61 34.92
C GLU A 356 -3.88 7.34 33.96
N ASN A 357 -3.24 6.62 33.04
CA ASN A 357 -2.34 7.19 32.04
C ASN A 357 -3.03 7.47 30.70
N ALA A 358 -4.35 7.25 30.58
CA ALA A 358 -5.07 7.39 29.32
C ALA A 358 -4.92 8.79 28.72
N GLU A 359 -5.15 9.84 29.52
CA GLU A 359 -5.02 11.24 29.09
C GLU A 359 -3.58 11.56 28.64
N ALA A 360 -2.58 11.06 29.35
CA ALA A 360 -1.17 11.23 28.97
C ALA A 360 -0.86 10.55 27.62
N GLY A 361 -1.40 9.34 27.39
CA GLY A 361 -1.29 8.65 26.10
C GLY A 361 -1.98 9.41 24.96
N GLN A 362 -3.17 9.96 25.20
CA GLN A 362 -3.90 10.78 24.23
C GLN A 362 -3.13 12.07 23.88
N LYS A 363 -2.55 12.74 24.88
CA LYS A 363 -1.69 13.90 24.66
C LYS A 363 -0.46 13.55 23.83
N ALA A 364 0.18 12.41 24.10
CA ALA A 364 1.30 11.93 23.30
C ALA A 364 0.90 11.69 21.84
N LEU A 365 -0.30 11.14 21.60
CA LEU A 365 -0.84 10.94 20.25
C LEU A 365 -1.03 12.28 19.53
N LEU A 366 -1.64 13.27 20.18
CA LEU A 366 -1.85 14.60 19.59
C LEU A 366 -0.53 15.28 19.24
N ILE A 367 0.48 15.18 20.10
CA ILE A 367 1.80 15.75 19.83
C ILE A 367 2.39 15.15 18.54
N ARG A 368 2.36 13.83 18.38
CA ARG A 368 2.86 13.16 17.17
C ARG A 368 1.97 13.43 15.94
N ALA A 369 0.66 13.48 16.10
CA ALA A 369 -0.26 13.80 15.02
C ALA A 369 -0.03 15.22 14.49
N LYS A 370 0.13 16.20 15.40
CA LYS A 370 0.47 17.59 15.07
C LYS A 370 1.85 17.71 14.40
N ALA A 371 2.85 16.98 14.88
CA ALA A 371 4.17 16.96 14.25
C ALA A 371 4.10 16.50 12.78
N ASN A 372 3.38 15.39 12.52
CA ASN A 372 3.19 14.88 11.17
C ASN A 372 2.29 15.78 10.30
N SER A 373 1.31 16.45 10.89
CA SER A 373 0.53 17.51 10.23
C SER A 373 1.41 18.66 9.75
N LEU A 374 2.30 19.17 10.61
CA LEU A 374 3.27 20.21 10.24
C LEU A 374 4.25 19.72 9.17
N ALA A 375 4.67 18.45 9.23
CA ALA A 375 5.52 17.84 8.22
C ALA A 375 4.82 17.72 6.86
N GLN A 376 3.53 17.38 6.84
CA GLN A 376 2.72 17.40 5.62
C GLN A 376 2.71 18.82 5.00
N LEU A 377 2.70 19.86 5.83
CA LEU A 377 2.76 21.25 5.36
C LEU A 377 4.18 21.76 5.05
N GLY A 378 5.23 20.94 5.24
CA GLY A 378 6.63 21.32 5.04
C GLY A 378 7.16 22.32 6.09
N ARG A 379 6.55 22.36 7.28
CA ARG A 379 6.77 23.36 8.34
C ARG A 379 7.23 22.76 9.68
N TYR A 380 7.61 21.50 9.69
CA TYR A 380 8.04 20.84 10.92
C TYR A 380 9.51 21.11 11.23
N SER A 381 9.81 21.30 12.52
CA SER A 381 11.16 21.32 13.09
C SER A 381 11.25 20.28 14.20
N ALA A 382 12.40 19.60 14.31
CA ALA A 382 12.66 18.59 15.35
C ALA A 382 13.23 19.19 16.66
N GLU A 383 13.23 20.51 16.79
CA GLU A 383 13.60 21.21 18.04
C GLU A 383 12.70 20.76 19.19
N GLY A 384 13.31 20.36 20.31
CA GLY A 384 12.58 19.91 21.50
C GLY A 384 12.07 18.46 21.48
N GLU A 385 12.35 17.69 20.42
CA GLU A 385 12.01 16.26 20.40
C GLU A 385 12.82 15.45 21.42
N SER A 386 12.21 14.40 21.99
CA SER A 386 12.88 13.51 22.95
C SER A 386 13.78 12.49 22.27
N GLU A 387 14.79 11.99 23.00
CA GLU A 387 15.68 10.93 22.50
C GLU A 387 14.92 9.64 22.19
N GLU A 388 13.87 9.33 22.96
CA GLU A 388 13.04 8.15 22.74
C GLU A 388 12.30 8.19 21.40
N ALA A 389 11.82 9.36 20.99
CA ALA A 389 11.12 9.54 19.71
C ALA A 389 12.07 9.44 18.51
N ARG A 390 13.38 9.69 18.73
CA ARG A 390 14.44 9.55 17.72
C ARG A 390 14.88 8.10 17.49
N LYS A 391 14.60 7.17 18.40
CA LYS A 391 15.07 5.78 18.32
C LYS A 391 14.36 4.99 17.22
N GLY A 392 15.15 4.40 16.31
CA GLY A 392 14.65 3.55 15.21
C GLY A 392 13.82 2.36 15.69
N MET A 393 12.86 1.93 14.86
CA MET A 393 11.85 0.92 15.21
C MET A 393 11.91 -0.33 14.33
N PHE A 394 12.98 -0.47 13.54
CA PHE A 394 13.19 -1.60 12.65
C PHE A 394 13.33 -2.90 13.44
N VAL A 395 12.69 -3.94 12.91
CA VAL A 395 12.81 -5.32 13.39
C VAL A 395 12.99 -6.18 12.15
N LYS A 396 14.11 -6.92 12.08
CA LYS A 396 14.41 -7.78 10.94
C LYS A 396 13.32 -8.85 10.78
N GLY A 397 12.81 -9.01 9.57
CA GLY A 397 11.75 -9.96 9.26
C GLY A 397 10.41 -9.66 9.95
N TYR A 398 10.09 -8.40 10.21
CA TYR A 398 8.83 -8.02 10.85
C TYR A 398 7.60 -8.44 10.02
N THR A 399 6.69 -9.18 10.64
CA THR A 399 5.42 -9.64 10.03
C THR A 399 4.21 -9.07 10.79
N TYR A 400 3.25 -8.55 10.03
CA TYR A 400 1.99 -7.92 10.49
C TYR A 400 0.86 -8.92 10.75
#